data_AF-A0A6M8U5G8-F1
#
_entry.id   AF-A0A6M8U5G8-F1
#
_cell.length_a   1.000
_cell.length_b   1.000
_cell.length_c   1.000
_cell.angle_alpha   90.00
_cell.angle_beta   90.00
_cell.angle_gamma   90.00
#
_symmetry.space_group_name_H-M   'P 1'
#
loop_
_entity.id
_entity.type
_entity.pdbx_description
1 polymer ?
#
loop_
_entity_poly.entity_id
_entity_poly.type
_entity_poly.pdbx_seq_one_letter_code
_entity_poly.pdbx_strand_id
1 'polypeptide(L)'
;MPALSLPCTIYQTQHRFNDYGADDMKCGELTERQLRTEFDLDDVSDVVNPWTGEEVSLFSAFRKSRVKNKPEIARLLFNEFLRLSMPAYYLGKRQLFIDLVKHFYNGRGNPFSSPFLEQAYRQQIETDADPQRSSLLIIKNFLSTNIDWENNTLSSEKIPLLTHILSGMCIAQIQSHARLF
;
A
#
# COMPACT_ATOMS: atom_id res chain seq x y z
N MET A 1 9.81 -13.39 -39.73
CA MET A 1 9.73 -13.47 -38.25
C MET A 1 8.33 -13.01 -37.83
N PRO A 2 7.67 -13.65 -36.85
CA PRO A 2 6.32 -13.28 -36.46
C PRO A 2 6.31 -11.93 -35.73
N ALA A 3 5.53 -10.98 -36.24
CA ALA A 3 5.32 -9.68 -35.63
C ALA A 3 4.34 -9.78 -34.46
N LEU A 4 4.50 -8.89 -33.48
CA LEU A 4 3.65 -8.82 -32.29
C LEU A 4 2.24 -8.31 -32.66
N SER A 5 1.19 -9.06 -32.30
CA SER A 5 -0.20 -8.59 -32.47
C SER A 5 -0.63 -7.73 -31.27
N LEU A 6 -1.11 -6.51 -31.55
CA LEU A 6 -1.67 -5.62 -30.53
C LEU A 6 -3.19 -5.83 -30.37
N PRO A 7 -3.76 -5.67 -29.16
CA PRO A 7 -3.08 -5.34 -27.90
C PRO A 7 -2.35 -6.56 -27.30
N CYS A 8 -1.14 -6.33 -26.76
CA CYS A 8 -0.35 -7.35 -26.08
C CYS A 8 0.13 -6.83 -24.71
N THR A 9 0.15 -7.72 -23.72
CA THR A 9 0.79 -7.45 -22.42
C THR A 9 2.26 -7.80 -22.50
N ILE A 10 3.12 -6.80 -22.39
CA ILE A 10 4.59 -6.97 -22.48
C ILE A 10 5.18 -7.42 -21.13
N TYR A 11 4.58 -6.95 -20.03
CA TYR A 11 5.02 -7.25 -18.67
C TYR A 11 3.85 -7.21 -17.69
N GLN A 12 3.86 -8.10 -16.71
CA GLN A 12 2.97 -8.09 -15.55
C GLN A 12 3.73 -8.60 -14.32
N THR A 13 3.49 -8.00 -13.16
CA THR A 13 4.11 -8.43 -11.89
C THR A 13 3.57 -9.79 -11.45
N GLN A 14 4.40 -10.60 -10.77
CA GLN A 14 4.00 -11.90 -10.24
C GLN A 14 2.94 -11.76 -9.14
N HIS A 15 3.16 -10.84 -8.20
CA HIS A 15 2.17 -10.48 -7.19
C HIS A 15 1.41 -9.25 -7.66
N ARG A 16 0.09 -9.40 -7.80
CA ARG A 16 -0.79 -8.27 -8.14
C ARG A 16 -1.00 -7.45 -6.87
N PHE A 17 -1.09 -6.13 -7.03
CA PHE A 17 -1.32 -5.22 -5.90
C PHE A 17 -2.58 -5.55 -5.06
N ASN A 18 -3.58 -6.20 -5.67
CA ASN A 18 -4.82 -6.64 -5.02
C ASN A 18 -4.93 -8.18 -4.97
N ASP A 19 -3.82 -8.88 -4.77
CA ASP A 19 -3.81 -10.33 -4.63
C ASP A 19 -4.22 -10.76 -3.22
N TYR A 20 -5.51 -11.03 -3.01
CA TYR A 20 -6.04 -11.56 -1.75
C TYR A 20 -5.57 -13.00 -1.46
N GLY A 21 -4.94 -13.67 -2.45
CA GLY A 21 -4.40 -15.02 -2.31
C GLY A 21 -2.94 -15.07 -1.84
N ALA A 22 -2.32 -13.91 -1.58
CA ALA A 22 -0.97 -13.84 -1.05
C ALA A 22 -0.86 -14.53 0.32
N ASP A 23 0.31 -15.10 0.65
CA ASP A 23 0.48 -15.92 1.84
C ASP A 23 0.37 -15.10 3.14
N ASP A 24 0.83 -13.84 3.12
CA ASP A 24 0.69 -12.89 4.23
C ASP A 24 -0.77 -12.48 4.48
N MET A 25 -1.61 -12.45 3.44
CA MET A 25 -3.06 -12.19 3.56
C MET A 25 -3.84 -13.35 4.22
N LYS A 26 -3.21 -14.52 4.43
CA LYS A 26 -3.86 -15.72 5.02
C LYS A 26 -3.68 -15.85 6.53
N CYS A 27 -2.89 -14.99 7.17
CA CYS A 27 -2.48 -15.14 8.58
C CYS A 27 -3.04 -14.05 9.52
N GLY A 28 -4.26 -13.55 9.27
CA GLY A 28 -4.82 -12.39 9.98
C GLY A 28 -5.55 -12.64 11.31
N GLU A 29 -5.80 -13.89 11.69
CA GLU A 29 -6.58 -14.20 12.90
C GLU A 29 -5.68 -14.36 14.12
N LEU A 30 -5.53 -13.28 14.89
CA LEU A 30 -4.84 -13.29 16.19
C LEU A 30 -5.85 -13.38 17.32
N THR A 31 -5.57 -14.23 18.31
CA THR A 31 -6.37 -14.30 19.53
C THR A 31 -6.09 -13.11 20.44
N GLU A 32 -7.05 -12.74 21.30
CA GLU A 32 -6.84 -11.70 22.33
C GLU A 32 -5.58 -11.97 23.15
N ARG A 33 -5.36 -13.24 23.55
CA ARG A 33 -4.17 -13.63 24.30
C ARG A 33 -2.90 -13.26 23.54
N GLN A 34 -2.80 -13.62 22.26
CA GLN A 34 -1.63 -13.28 21.45
C GLN A 34 -1.44 -11.77 21.35
N LEU A 35 -2.50 -11.01 21.05
CA LEU A 35 -2.44 -9.55 20.97
C LEU A 35 -1.90 -8.92 22.26
N ARG A 36 -2.35 -9.40 23.41
CA ARG A 36 -1.97 -8.84 24.71
C ARG A 36 -0.61 -9.32 25.20
N THR A 37 -0.30 -10.60 25.08
CA THR A 37 0.90 -11.19 25.68
C THR A 37 2.11 -11.25 24.75
N GLU A 38 1.88 -11.38 23.44
CA GLU A 38 2.99 -11.50 22.45
C GLU A 38 3.29 -10.18 21.77
N PHE A 39 2.30 -9.29 21.65
CA PHE A 39 2.44 -7.96 21.03
C PHE A 39 2.30 -6.80 22.02
N ASP A 40 2.18 -7.08 23.32
CA ASP A 40 2.07 -6.09 24.40
C ASP A 40 0.94 -5.05 24.18
N LEU A 41 -0.14 -5.44 23.50
CA LEU A 41 -1.30 -4.57 23.22
C LEU A 41 -2.27 -4.49 24.41
N ASP A 42 -1.77 -4.43 25.63
CA ASP A 42 -2.59 -4.21 26.83
C ASP A 42 -3.04 -2.75 26.96
N ASP A 43 -2.17 -1.80 26.60
CA ASP A 43 -2.44 -0.36 26.60
C ASP A 43 -2.39 0.21 25.18
N VAL A 44 -3.57 0.40 24.59
CA VAL A 44 -3.73 0.71 23.15
C VAL A 44 -4.27 2.12 22.91
N SER A 45 -4.96 2.72 23.89
CA SER A 45 -5.80 3.90 23.66
C SER A 45 -5.97 4.74 24.91
N ASP A 46 -5.81 6.05 24.77
CA ASP A 46 -6.07 7.03 25.83
C ASP A 46 -7.57 7.37 25.95
N VAL A 47 -8.40 6.79 25.09
CA VAL A 47 -9.83 7.12 24.97
C VAL A 47 -10.71 5.97 25.44
N VAL A 48 -10.45 4.75 24.98
CA VAL A 48 -11.27 3.57 25.31
C VAL A 48 -10.44 2.32 25.45
N ASN A 49 -10.66 1.53 26.49
CA ASN A 49 -10.03 0.24 26.65
C ASN A 49 -10.66 -0.75 25.64
N PRO A 50 -9.89 -1.33 24.71
CA PRO A 50 -10.43 -2.20 23.66
C PRO A 50 -10.95 -3.54 24.19
N TRP A 51 -10.46 -3.99 25.35
CA TRP A 51 -10.76 -5.28 25.96
C TRP A 51 -12.00 -5.22 26.86
N THR A 52 -12.15 -4.13 27.62
CA THR A 52 -13.28 -3.94 28.56
C THR A 52 -14.39 -3.05 28.00
N GLY A 53 -14.09 -2.20 27.02
CA GLY A 53 -15.01 -1.21 26.46
C GLY A 53 -15.25 0.01 27.36
N GLU A 54 -14.46 0.14 28.43
CA GLU A 54 -14.53 1.26 29.37
C GLU A 54 -13.79 2.48 28.83
N GLU A 55 -14.25 3.68 29.19
CA GLU A 55 -13.62 4.92 28.79
C GLU A 55 -12.43 5.25 29.71
N VAL A 56 -11.23 5.39 29.14
CA VAL A 56 -9.97 5.62 29.88
C VAL A 56 -9.54 7.09 29.89
N SER A 57 -10.28 7.96 29.21
CA SER A 57 -10.03 9.41 29.16
C SER A 57 -9.93 10.04 30.56
N LEU A 58 -9.07 11.02 30.73
CA LEU A 58 -8.88 11.78 31.99
C LEU A 58 -10.20 12.33 32.59
N PHE A 59 -11.23 12.56 31.75
CA PHE A 59 -12.53 13.05 32.19
C PHE A 59 -13.48 11.94 32.69
N SER A 60 -13.20 10.66 32.41
CA SER A 60 -14.01 9.53 32.88
C SER A 60 -13.84 9.29 34.39
N ALA A 61 -12.74 9.74 34.99
CA ALA A 61 -12.53 9.70 36.43
C ALA A 61 -13.65 10.42 37.23
N PHE A 62 -14.32 11.39 36.60
CA PHE A 62 -15.37 12.20 37.22
C PHE A 62 -16.79 11.77 36.84
N ARG A 63 -16.96 10.78 35.94
CA ARG A 63 -18.26 10.28 35.49
C ARG A 63 -18.19 8.80 35.14
N LYS A 64 -19.05 7.97 35.75
CA LYS A 64 -19.17 6.57 35.36
C LYS A 64 -19.76 6.47 33.95
N SER A 65 -18.90 6.21 32.96
CA SER A 65 -19.30 6.05 31.56
C SER A 65 -19.91 4.66 31.35
N ARG A 66 -20.82 4.54 30.38
CA ARG A 66 -21.37 3.24 30.00
C ARG A 66 -20.30 2.43 29.24
N VAL A 67 -20.31 1.12 29.42
CA VAL A 67 -19.50 0.22 28.58
C VAL A 67 -19.94 0.36 27.12
N LYS A 68 -18.98 0.56 26.24
CA LYS A 68 -19.21 0.77 24.80
C LYS A 68 -19.35 -0.57 24.10
N ASN A 69 -20.15 -0.60 23.03
CA ASN A 69 -20.24 -1.80 22.20
C ASN A 69 -19.03 -1.89 21.24
N LYS A 70 -18.76 -3.10 20.72
CA LYS A 70 -17.64 -3.34 19.80
C LYS A 70 -17.53 -2.34 18.63
N PRO A 71 -18.61 -2.01 17.88
CA PRO A 71 -18.48 -1.06 16.78
C PRO A 71 -18.18 0.37 17.25
N GLU A 72 -18.69 0.78 18.41
CA GLU A 72 -18.37 2.08 19.01
C GLU A 72 -16.91 2.15 19.48
N ILE A 73 -16.40 1.08 20.10
CA ILE A 73 -14.98 0.95 20.46
C ILE A 73 -14.10 1.08 19.21
N ALA A 74 -14.38 0.29 18.16
CA ALA A 74 -13.61 0.34 16.92
C ALA A 74 -13.61 1.75 16.30
N ARG A 75 -14.76 2.44 16.32
CA ARG A 75 -14.86 3.82 15.83
C ARG A 75 -13.97 4.78 16.64
N LEU A 76 -13.92 4.63 17.96
CA LEU A 76 -13.12 5.49 18.83
C LEU A 76 -11.62 5.26 18.64
N LEU A 77 -11.17 4.00 18.64
CA LEU A 77 -9.76 3.65 18.36
C LEU A 77 -9.31 4.22 17.03
N PHE A 78 -10.16 4.09 16.01
CA PHE A 78 -9.86 4.57 14.68
C PHE A 78 -9.82 6.11 14.58
N ASN A 79 -10.72 6.80 15.28
CA ASN A 79 -10.69 8.26 15.38
C ASN A 79 -9.44 8.75 16.13
N GLU A 80 -9.04 8.04 17.18
CA GLU A 80 -7.80 8.33 17.90
C GLU A 80 -6.57 8.13 17.01
N PHE A 81 -6.50 7.03 16.27
CA PHE A 81 -5.45 6.79 15.29
C PHE A 81 -5.34 7.93 14.26
N LEU A 82 -6.47 8.41 13.72
CA LEU A 82 -6.48 9.58 12.83
C LEU A 82 -5.96 10.84 13.52
N ARG A 83 -6.33 11.08 14.79
CA ARG A 83 -5.87 12.23 15.56
C ARG A 83 -4.36 12.15 15.86
N LEU A 84 -3.85 10.99 16.23
CA LEU A 84 -2.45 10.78 16.56
C LEU A 84 -1.54 10.74 15.33
N SER A 85 -2.08 10.36 14.17
CA SER A 85 -1.35 10.41 12.89
C SER A 85 -1.24 11.81 12.30
N MET A 86 -1.87 12.84 12.91
CA MET A 86 -1.79 14.24 12.47
C MET A 86 -0.35 14.75 12.19
N PRO A 87 0.67 14.42 13.00
CA PRO A 87 2.05 14.84 12.74
C PRO A 87 2.65 14.19 11.47
N ALA A 88 2.20 13.00 11.05
CA ALA A 88 2.67 12.38 9.82
C ALA A 88 2.27 13.16 8.55
N TYR A 89 1.35 14.13 8.68
CA TYR A 89 0.82 14.91 7.58
C TYR A 89 1.79 15.95 7.03
N TYR A 90 2.86 16.27 7.77
CA TYR A 90 3.91 17.19 7.31
C TYR A 90 4.67 16.67 6.09
N LEU A 91 4.52 15.39 5.73
CA LEU A 91 5.08 14.76 4.53
C LEU A 91 4.29 15.06 3.23
N GLY A 92 3.29 15.95 3.27
CA GLY A 92 2.63 16.49 2.07
C GLY A 92 1.53 15.61 1.45
N LYS A 93 1.33 14.37 1.92
CA LYS A 93 0.30 13.43 1.43
C LYS A 93 -0.88 13.24 2.41
N ARG A 94 -1.26 14.30 3.12
CA ARG A 94 -2.30 14.27 4.17
C ARG A 94 -3.62 13.68 3.68
N GLN A 95 -4.16 14.19 2.57
CA GLN A 95 -5.48 13.81 2.11
C GLN A 95 -5.52 12.34 1.70
N LEU A 96 -4.48 11.88 1.01
CA LEU A 96 -4.30 10.47 0.67
C LEU A 96 -4.32 9.56 1.90
N PHE A 97 -3.58 9.94 2.95
CA PHE A 97 -3.55 9.16 4.19
C PHE A 97 -4.93 9.12 4.86
N ILE A 98 -5.60 10.27 5.00
CA ILE A 98 -6.93 10.35 5.60
C ILE A 98 -7.92 9.47 4.82
N ASP A 99 -7.89 9.52 3.49
CA ASP A 99 -8.76 8.72 2.62
C ASP A 99 -8.45 7.22 2.77
N LEU A 100 -7.16 6.85 2.81
CA LEU A 100 -6.71 5.48 3.00
C LEU A 100 -7.17 4.91 4.34
N VAL A 101 -6.97 5.67 5.40
CA VAL A 101 -7.40 5.28 6.74
C VAL A 101 -8.92 5.13 6.74
N LYS A 102 -9.69 6.14 6.28
CA LYS A 102 -11.17 6.06 6.22
C LYS A 102 -11.66 4.86 5.41
N HIS A 103 -10.96 4.51 4.33
CA HIS A 103 -11.22 3.32 3.55
C HIS A 103 -10.88 2.04 4.31
N PHE A 104 -9.81 2.00 5.09
CA PHE A 104 -9.50 0.85 5.95
C PHE A 104 -10.66 0.54 6.92
N TYR A 105 -11.30 1.55 7.51
CA TYR A 105 -12.44 1.35 8.40
C TYR A 105 -13.73 0.92 7.67
N ASN A 106 -14.05 1.53 6.53
CA ASN A 106 -15.34 1.33 5.86
C ASN A 106 -15.31 0.41 4.63
N GLY A 107 -14.12 0.07 4.14
CA GLY A 107 -13.90 -0.51 2.82
C GLY A 107 -14.31 -1.97 2.71
N ARG A 108 -14.48 -2.68 3.83
CA ARG A 108 -14.94 -4.09 3.88
C ARG A 108 -14.17 -5.01 2.93
N GLY A 109 -12.86 -4.80 2.85
CA GLY A 109 -11.98 -5.57 1.98
C GLY A 109 -11.97 -5.14 0.51
N ASN A 110 -12.73 -4.12 0.09
CA ASN A 110 -12.62 -3.60 -1.27
C ASN A 110 -11.25 -2.94 -1.51
N PRO A 111 -10.72 -2.98 -2.74
CA PRO A 111 -9.51 -2.24 -3.09
C PRO A 111 -9.64 -0.75 -2.80
N PHE A 112 -8.58 -0.13 -2.29
CA PHE A 112 -8.53 1.32 -2.11
C PHE A 112 -8.21 2.00 -3.45
N SER A 113 -8.96 3.05 -3.78
CA SER A 113 -8.66 3.94 -4.90
C SER A 113 -8.90 5.39 -4.51
N SER A 114 -8.00 6.28 -4.93
CA SER A 114 -8.09 7.71 -4.70
C SER A 114 -7.33 8.46 -5.80
N PRO A 115 -7.85 9.60 -6.30
CA PRO A 115 -7.11 10.45 -7.23
C PRO A 115 -5.75 10.90 -6.69
N PHE A 116 -5.63 11.08 -5.37
CA PHE A 116 -4.36 11.45 -4.73
C PHE A 116 -3.35 10.30 -4.76
N LEU A 117 -3.82 9.05 -4.72
CA LEU A 117 -2.97 7.88 -4.84
C LEU A 117 -2.44 7.75 -6.27
N GLU A 118 -3.34 7.89 -7.25
CA GLU A 118 -2.98 7.87 -8.67
C GLU A 118 -1.98 8.97 -9.01
N GLN A 119 -2.20 10.18 -8.51
CA GLN A 119 -1.28 11.29 -8.67
C GLN A 119 0.08 11.01 -8.02
N ALA A 120 0.10 10.43 -6.81
CA ALA A 120 1.34 10.08 -6.13
C ALA A 120 2.14 9.02 -6.92
N TYR A 121 1.47 7.99 -7.45
CA TYR A 121 2.13 7.00 -8.29
C TYR A 121 2.64 7.60 -9.60
N ARG A 122 1.84 8.44 -10.25
CA ARG A 122 2.25 9.15 -11.46
C ARG A 122 3.50 9.99 -11.21
N GLN A 123 3.51 10.79 -10.15
CA GLN A 123 4.68 11.58 -9.76
C GLN A 123 5.89 10.70 -9.49
N GLN A 124 5.72 9.59 -8.76
CA GLN A 124 6.82 8.67 -8.51
C GLN A 124 7.41 8.10 -9.81
N ILE A 125 6.57 7.70 -10.76
CA ILE A 125 7.01 7.17 -12.07
C ILE A 125 7.68 8.27 -12.92
N GLU A 126 7.14 9.49 -12.94
CA GLU A 126 7.63 10.59 -13.77
C GLU A 126 8.91 11.23 -13.22
N THR A 127 9.06 11.30 -11.90
CA THR A 127 10.22 11.90 -11.22
C THR A 127 11.38 10.94 -11.01
N ASP A 128 11.18 9.63 -11.22
CA ASP A 128 12.24 8.63 -11.12
C ASP A 128 13.26 8.82 -12.25
N ALA A 129 14.33 9.53 -11.90
CA ALA A 129 15.42 9.90 -12.80
C ALA A 129 16.62 8.92 -12.72
N ASP A 130 16.53 7.83 -11.95
CA ASP A 130 17.61 6.84 -11.88
C ASP A 130 17.71 6.09 -13.21
N PRO A 131 18.80 6.23 -13.99
CA PRO A 131 18.92 5.59 -15.30
C PRO A 131 18.91 4.05 -15.24
N GLN A 132 19.27 3.47 -14.09
CA GLN A 132 19.38 2.02 -13.89
C GLN A 132 18.19 1.41 -13.18
N ARG A 133 17.34 2.22 -12.52
CA ARG A 133 16.20 1.74 -11.72
C ARG A 133 14.85 2.27 -12.18
N SER A 134 14.82 3.37 -12.93
CA SER A 134 13.60 3.95 -13.47
C SER A 134 13.02 3.04 -14.55
N SER A 135 11.92 2.38 -14.20
CA SER A 135 11.17 1.53 -15.13
C SER A 135 10.75 2.32 -16.37
N LEU A 136 10.35 3.58 -16.21
CA LEU A 136 9.98 4.47 -17.31
C LEU A 136 11.16 4.73 -18.26
N LEU A 137 12.33 5.08 -17.74
CA LEU A 137 13.51 5.36 -18.57
C LEU A 137 13.99 4.11 -19.30
N ILE A 138 14.00 2.96 -18.62
CA ILE A 138 14.42 1.69 -19.21
C ILE A 138 13.47 1.27 -20.32
N ILE A 139 12.16 1.35 -20.10
CA ILE A 139 11.17 1.05 -21.14
C ILE A 139 11.36 2.00 -22.33
N LYS A 140 11.53 3.30 -22.08
CA LYS A 140 11.77 4.29 -23.16
C LYS A 140 13.03 3.97 -23.95
N ASN A 141 14.16 3.74 -23.28
CA ASN A 141 15.45 3.41 -23.91
C ASN A 141 15.40 2.08 -24.67
N PHE A 142 14.71 1.09 -24.10
CA PHE A 142 14.53 -0.20 -24.74
C PHE A 142 13.71 -0.05 -26.03
N LEU A 143 12.57 0.66 -25.98
CA LEU A 143 11.73 0.87 -27.16
C LEU A 143 12.45 1.69 -28.23
N SER A 144 13.16 2.76 -27.86
CA SER A 144 13.90 3.59 -28.82
C SER A 144 14.99 2.82 -29.57
N THR A 145 15.64 1.86 -28.89
CA THR A 145 16.76 1.07 -29.44
C THR A 145 16.28 -0.15 -30.22
N ASN A 146 15.11 -0.70 -29.88
CA ASN A 146 14.70 -2.02 -30.36
C ASN A 146 13.53 -2.03 -31.34
N ILE A 147 12.80 -0.91 -31.45
CA ILE A 147 11.79 -0.72 -32.49
C ILE A 147 12.51 -0.44 -33.80
N ASP A 148 12.18 -1.24 -34.82
CA ASP A 148 12.46 -0.89 -36.20
C ASP A 148 11.43 0.14 -36.65
N TRP A 149 11.83 1.41 -36.70
CA TRP A 149 10.96 2.54 -37.04
C TRP A 149 10.60 2.57 -38.54
N GLU A 150 11.37 1.92 -39.41
CA GLU A 150 11.06 1.83 -40.84
C GLU A 150 9.91 0.85 -41.07
N ASN A 151 9.98 -0.31 -40.40
CA ASN A 151 8.97 -1.36 -40.52
C ASN A 151 7.88 -1.30 -39.44
N ASN A 152 7.98 -0.37 -38.50
CA ASN A 152 7.13 -0.26 -37.30
C ASN A 152 6.98 -1.60 -36.54
N THR A 153 8.06 -2.37 -36.45
CA THR A 153 8.03 -3.71 -35.83
C THR A 153 8.95 -3.81 -34.63
N LEU A 154 8.52 -4.58 -33.62
CA LEU A 154 9.33 -4.99 -32.49
C LEU A 154 9.57 -6.50 -32.59
N SER A 155 10.83 -6.91 -32.66
CA SER A 155 11.18 -8.34 -32.70
C SER A 155 10.74 -9.02 -31.39
N SER A 156 10.01 -10.13 -31.52
CA SER A 156 9.50 -10.92 -30.40
C SER A 156 10.61 -11.50 -29.52
N GLU A 157 11.81 -11.71 -30.07
CA GLU A 157 12.99 -12.21 -29.33
C GLU A 157 13.48 -11.24 -28.25
N LYS A 158 13.15 -9.95 -28.38
CA LYS A 158 13.61 -8.91 -27.46
C LYS A 158 12.68 -8.75 -26.25
N ILE A 159 11.45 -9.26 -26.33
CA ILE A 159 10.45 -9.15 -25.26
C ILE A 159 10.89 -9.89 -23.98
N PRO A 160 11.36 -11.16 -24.03
CA PRO A 160 11.85 -11.86 -22.85
C PRO A 160 12.97 -11.12 -22.13
N LEU A 161 13.84 -10.43 -22.87
CA LEU A 161 14.93 -9.64 -22.32
C LEU A 161 14.41 -8.44 -21.52
N LEU A 162 13.42 -7.73 -22.04
CA LEU A 162 12.76 -6.64 -21.31
C LEU A 162 12.06 -7.16 -20.04
N THR A 163 11.34 -8.28 -20.13
CA THR A 163 10.64 -8.90 -18.99
C THR A 163 11.62 -9.28 -17.88
N HIS A 164 12.80 -9.80 -18.23
CA HIS A 164 13.85 -10.15 -17.27
C HIS A 164 14.46 -8.91 -16.59
N ILE A 165 14.72 -7.84 -17.34
CA ILE A 165 15.22 -6.57 -16.77
C ILE A 165 14.20 -5.98 -15.80
N LEU A 166 12.91 -5.96 -16.18
CA LEU A 166 11.84 -5.41 -15.34
C LEU A 166 11.59 -6.25 -14.07
N SER A 167 11.66 -7.58 -14.15
CA SER A 167 11.41 -8.46 -12.99
C SER A 167 12.47 -8.31 -11.90
N GLY A 168 13.75 -8.09 -12.27
CA GLY A 168 14.83 -7.84 -11.30
C GLY A 168 14.65 -6.53 -10.51
N MET A 169 13.89 -5.57 -11.01
CA MET A 169 13.74 -4.25 -10.40
C MET A 169 12.62 -4.18 -9.35
N CYS A 170 11.50 -4.88 -9.55
CA CYS A 170 10.42 -4.93 -8.55
C CYS A 170 10.92 -5.47 -7.19
N ILE A 171 11.89 -6.38 -7.20
CA ILE A 171 12.51 -6.92 -5.97
C ILE A 171 13.39 -5.86 -5.28
N ALA A 172 14.12 -5.03 -6.05
CA ALA A 172 15.00 -3.99 -5.50
C ALA A 172 14.27 -2.77 -4.94
N GLN A 173 13.11 -2.40 -5.51
CA GLN A 173 12.29 -1.30 -4.98
C GLN A 173 11.65 -1.64 -3.63
N ILE A 174 11.24 -2.90 -3.41
CA ILE A 174 10.68 -3.36 -2.13
C ILE A 174 11.77 -3.39 -1.04
N GLN A 175 12.97 -3.89 -1.35
CA GLN A 175 14.07 -3.98 -0.39
C GLN A 175 14.67 -2.62 0.01
N SER A 176 14.64 -1.61 -0.87
CA SER A 176 15.15 -0.27 -0.54
C SER A 176 14.20 0.54 0.33
N HIS A 177 12.88 0.37 0.17
CA HIS A 177 11.87 1.06 1.00
C HIS A 177 11.65 0.38 2.35
N ALA A 178 11.87 -0.94 2.45
CA ALA A 178 11.83 -1.67 3.73
C ALA A 178 12.99 -1.34 4.68
N ARG A 179 14.05 -0.67 4.22
CA ARG A 179 15.17 -0.20 5.08
C ARG A 179 14.93 1.18 5.71
N LEU A 180 13.80 1.82 5.40
CA LEU A 180 13.43 3.14 5.91
C LEU A 180 12.31 3.09 6.95
N PHE A 181 11.93 1.88 7.39
CA PHE A 181 11.01 1.64 8.51
C PHE A 181 11.64 0.69 9.51
#